data_AF-A0A7Y6YIR2-F1
#
_entry.id   AF-A0A7Y6YIR2-F1
#
_cell.length_a   1.000
_cell.length_b   1.000
_cell.length_c   1.000
_cell.angle_alpha   90.00
_cell.angle_beta   90.00
_cell.angle_gamma   90.00
#
_symmetry.space_group_name_H-M   'P 1'
#
loop_
_entity.id
_entity.type
_entity.pdbx_description
1 polymer ?
#
loop_
_entity_poly.entity_id
_entity_poly.type
_entity_poly.pdbx_seq_one_letter_code
_entity_poly.pdbx_strand_id
1 'polypeptide(L)'
;MKKYILLLILGWSFGAAAQFTLTTDSIHREEFDPGQGTISPLTNAPDNTPKVVYWIHGLSGNSQSWSRVQEVTDGDDTVPGYPIRRSFGYVVDYSGQENRVMDGLAGWVHGEVENWRSVPARTDTLNRHTDIIVAHSQGGIVARTMRKRHLQDSARFPLPIKHIATFGTPHGGAMIINSTRPSNGEAQKWINVGCNRLSAAEIQTFVGSVWWLDQIVSPGTVQRFASVTCNGLNKTVLPIIVDSFRKPSAADFAVGANHLNNLRNVANRDSIAVVAFYGIEEEPVLWRNMGSLTFTKDTSLSGSILTTNPFGLNDDDQLPDFINGKIQDYRVKQYRTRDYQQRKIYKGAESWLETANLSWKRLIGARFDSIYQDGYLCVCGLNGMPFKVSSRADCYATCPPPPPSGTGRFSTFEDLLNYYIGITPNIVHHVTEIPNDGLVTGPTQVDYPGSFHVKMEGANHAQMRNMPQTRDGLKKLFNGDYGRGFTIPKR
;
A
#
# COMPACT_ATOMS: atom_id res chain seq x y z
N MET A 1 29.24 -24.49 53.43
CA MET A 1 28.82 -25.04 52.12
C MET A 1 27.30 -25.13 51.93
N LYS A 2 26.50 -25.63 52.89
CA LYS A 2 25.01 -25.74 52.73
C LYS A 2 24.25 -24.42 52.47
N LYS A 3 24.72 -23.27 52.97
CA LYS A 3 24.08 -21.96 52.74
C LYS A 3 24.31 -21.36 51.34
N TYR A 4 25.37 -21.76 50.63
CA TYR A 4 25.69 -21.24 49.29
C TYR A 4 24.98 -22.03 48.17
N ILE A 5 24.65 -23.30 48.42
CA ILE A 5 23.86 -24.12 47.50
C ILE A 5 22.41 -23.62 47.43
N LEU A 6 21.83 -23.15 48.53
CA LEU A 6 20.46 -22.61 48.56
C LEU A 6 20.32 -21.30 47.77
N LEU A 7 21.36 -20.44 47.78
CA LEU A 7 21.39 -19.18 47.02
C LEU A 7 21.61 -19.39 45.51
N LEU A 8 22.36 -20.43 45.12
CA LEU A 8 22.48 -20.84 43.71
C LEU A 8 21.18 -21.43 43.15
N ILE A 9 20.40 -22.15 43.97
CA ILE A 9 19.09 -22.71 43.57
C ILE A 9 18.02 -21.62 43.45
N LEU A 10 18.02 -20.62 44.35
CA LEU A 10 17.15 -19.44 44.23
C LEU A 10 17.53 -18.57 43.01
N GLY A 11 18.83 -18.43 42.71
CA GLY A 11 19.30 -17.73 41.51
C GLY A 11 18.90 -18.42 40.18
N TRP A 12 18.84 -19.75 40.16
CA TRP A 12 18.40 -20.51 38.98
C TRP A 12 16.88 -20.56 38.80
N SER A 13 16.11 -20.57 39.88
CA SER A 13 14.63 -20.61 39.80
C SER A 13 14.00 -19.28 39.36
N PHE A 14 14.67 -18.14 39.55
CA PHE A 14 14.25 -16.86 38.96
C PHE A 14 14.75 -16.62 37.54
N GLY A 15 15.76 -17.36 37.05
CA GLY A 15 16.29 -17.23 35.69
C GLY A 15 15.52 -18.04 34.64
N ALA A 16 14.82 -19.12 35.04
CA ALA A 16 14.13 -20.02 34.11
C ALA A 16 12.63 -19.72 33.92
N ALA A 17 12.01 -18.86 34.74
CA ALA A 17 10.54 -18.72 34.81
C ALA A 17 9.93 -17.57 34.00
N ALA A 18 10.67 -16.99 33.05
CA ALA A 18 10.09 -16.07 32.06
C ALA A 18 10.69 -16.27 30.68
N GLN A 19 10.86 -17.53 30.25
CA GLN A 19 10.88 -17.80 28.83
C GLN A 19 9.46 -17.57 28.31
N PHE A 20 9.20 -16.36 27.80
CA PHE A 20 8.03 -16.11 26.97
C PHE A 20 8.20 -16.93 25.69
N THR A 21 7.66 -18.14 25.68
CA THR A 21 7.58 -18.94 24.48
C THR A 21 6.47 -18.36 23.63
N LEU A 22 6.81 -17.45 22.70
CA LEU A 22 5.96 -17.09 21.57
C LEU A 22 5.72 -18.37 20.77
N THR A 23 4.57 -19.01 21.00
CA THR A 23 4.39 -20.41 20.60
C THR A 23 3.79 -20.58 19.22
N THR A 24 3.23 -19.54 18.61
CA THR A 24 2.77 -19.57 17.21
C THR A 24 2.66 -18.15 16.66
N ASP A 25 3.43 -17.82 15.61
CA ASP A 25 3.08 -16.72 14.71
C ASP A 25 2.08 -17.29 13.70
N SER A 26 0.81 -16.91 13.80
CA SER A 26 -0.17 -17.20 12.74
C SER A 26 -0.28 -15.98 11.83
N ILE A 27 0.15 -16.13 10.58
CA ILE A 27 -0.07 -15.13 9.53
C ILE A 27 -1.37 -15.51 8.83
N HIS A 28 -2.42 -14.71 9.04
CA HIS A 28 -3.67 -14.83 8.30
C HIS A 28 -3.68 -13.79 7.17
N ARG A 29 -3.67 -14.26 5.93
CA ARG A 29 -3.91 -13.41 4.76
C ARG A 29 -5.41 -13.40 4.50
N GLU A 30 -6.04 -12.25 4.61
CA GLU A 30 -7.47 -12.15 4.31
C GLU A 30 -7.68 -12.36 2.81
N GLU A 31 -8.52 -13.34 2.46
CA GLU A 31 -9.06 -13.45 1.12
C GLU A 31 -10.06 -12.31 0.92
N PHE A 32 -9.73 -11.41 0.01
CA PHE A 32 -10.55 -10.25 -0.28
C PHE A 32 -11.34 -10.48 -1.58
N ASP A 33 -12.63 -10.78 -1.44
CA ASP A 33 -13.61 -10.71 -2.52
C ASP A 33 -14.68 -9.67 -2.14
N PRO A 34 -14.66 -8.48 -2.76
CA PRO A 34 -15.61 -7.43 -2.42
C PRO A 34 -17.03 -7.68 -2.97
N GLY A 35 -17.26 -8.81 -3.64
CA GLY A 35 -18.48 -9.07 -4.39
C GLY A 35 -18.61 -8.16 -5.62
N GLN A 36 -19.53 -8.50 -6.52
CA GLN A 36 -19.84 -7.68 -7.70
C GLN A 36 -21.12 -6.87 -7.48
N GLY A 37 -21.07 -5.58 -7.82
CA GLY A 37 -22.28 -4.77 -7.98
C GLY A 37 -23.20 -5.35 -9.07
N THR A 38 -24.51 -5.19 -8.92
CA THR A 38 -25.49 -5.70 -9.88
C THR A 38 -25.44 -4.93 -11.20
N ILE A 39 -25.19 -5.63 -12.31
CA ILE A 39 -25.29 -5.07 -13.67
C ILE A 39 -26.72 -5.26 -14.19
N SER A 40 -27.34 -4.19 -14.70
CA SER A 40 -28.60 -4.32 -15.43
C SER A 40 -28.38 -4.90 -16.84
N PRO A 41 -29.17 -5.89 -17.29
CA PRO A 41 -28.97 -6.57 -18.56
C PRO A 41 -29.16 -5.67 -19.80
N LEU A 42 -28.48 -6.04 -20.87
CA LEU A 42 -28.42 -5.33 -22.15
C LEU A 42 -29.65 -5.61 -23.04
N THR A 43 -30.65 -4.70 -23.14
CA THR A 43 -31.81 -4.84 -24.08
C THR A 43 -32.05 -3.81 -25.22
N ASN A 44 -31.26 -2.75 -25.42
CA ASN A 44 -31.42 -1.72 -26.47
C ASN A 44 -30.26 -1.70 -27.48
N ALA A 45 -30.53 -1.13 -28.67
CA ALA A 45 -29.61 -0.98 -29.80
C ALA A 45 -28.32 -0.20 -29.47
N PRO A 46 -27.20 -0.44 -30.18
CA PRO A 46 -25.91 0.23 -29.94
C PRO A 46 -25.96 1.74 -30.24
N ASP A 47 -25.46 2.55 -29.30
CA ASP A 47 -25.25 4.00 -29.45
C ASP A 47 -23.97 4.26 -30.26
N ASN A 48 -24.14 4.83 -31.46
CA ASN A 48 -23.03 5.14 -32.38
C ASN A 48 -22.50 6.59 -32.22
N THR A 49 -22.99 7.34 -31.23
CA THR A 49 -22.61 8.73 -31.00
C THR A 49 -21.23 8.81 -30.34
N PRO A 50 -20.34 9.72 -30.79
CA PRO A 50 -19.08 9.97 -30.10
C PRO A 50 -19.30 10.45 -28.66
N LYS A 51 -18.40 10.06 -27.75
CA LYS A 51 -18.47 10.45 -26.33
C LYS A 51 -17.24 11.25 -25.89
N VAL A 52 -17.43 12.10 -24.89
CA VAL A 52 -16.31 12.81 -24.24
C VAL A 52 -15.78 11.96 -23.09
N VAL A 53 -14.46 11.82 -23.01
CA VAL A 53 -13.77 11.13 -21.92
C VAL A 53 -12.82 12.09 -21.21
N TYR A 54 -13.08 12.36 -19.94
CA TYR A 54 -12.17 13.16 -19.11
C TYR A 54 -11.23 12.24 -18.35
N TRP A 55 -9.93 12.43 -18.54
CA TRP A 55 -8.87 11.65 -17.90
C TRP A 55 -8.28 12.49 -16.75
N ILE A 56 -8.52 12.05 -15.52
CA ILE A 56 -8.12 12.79 -14.32
C ILE A 56 -6.98 12.02 -13.65
N HIS A 57 -5.81 12.65 -13.56
CA HIS A 57 -4.64 12.05 -12.93
C HIS A 57 -4.79 11.98 -11.40
N GLY A 58 -3.86 11.30 -10.73
CA GLY A 58 -3.78 11.22 -9.26
C GLY A 58 -2.93 12.33 -8.64
N LEU A 59 -2.71 12.23 -7.34
CA LEU A 59 -1.87 13.16 -6.59
C LEU A 59 -0.42 13.11 -7.11
N SER A 60 0.18 14.28 -7.36
CA SER A 60 1.49 14.44 -8.00
C SER A 60 1.61 13.80 -9.39
N GLY A 61 0.45 13.58 -10.02
CA GLY A 61 0.34 13.38 -11.46
C GLY A 61 0.36 14.70 -12.21
N ASN A 62 0.26 14.60 -13.54
CA ASN A 62 0.12 15.70 -14.48
C ASN A 62 -0.53 15.17 -15.77
N SER A 63 -0.63 16.01 -16.80
CA SER A 63 -1.14 15.66 -18.14
C SER A 63 -0.52 14.40 -18.77
N GLN A 64 0.75 14.08 -18.47
CA GLN A 64 1.40 12.88 -19.02
C GLN A 64 0.87 11.57 -18.41
N SER A 65 0.12 11.63 -17.31
CA SER A 65 -0.35 10.43 -16.61
C SER A 65 -1.35 9.60 -17.42
N TRP A 66 -2.07 10.26 -18.34
CA TRP A 66 -3.08 9.63 -19.19
C TRP A 66 -2.96 10.01 -20.68
N SER A 67 -2.11 10.97 -21.07
CA SER A 67 -2.04 11.47 -22.46
C SER A 67 -1.86 10.36 -23.48
N ARG A 68 -0.93 9.44 -23.26
CA ARG A 68 -0.69 8.36 -24.21
C ARG A 68 -1.84 7.36 -24.27
N VAL A 69 -2.49 7.06 -23.14
CA VAL A 69 -3.69 6.22 -23.08
C VAL A 69 -4.85 6.89 -23.83
N GLN A 70 -5.01 8.21 -23.67
CA GLN A 70 -6.00 9.00 -24.37
C GLN A 70 -5.75 9.01 -25.88
N GLU A 71 -4.51 9.20 -26.33
CA GLU A 71 -4.13 9.16 -27.75
C GLU A 71 -4.50 7.83 -28.43
N VAL A 72 -4.16 6.69 -27.81
CA VAL A 72 -4.51 5.36 -28.34
C VAL A 72 -5.99 5.01 -28.21
N THR A 73 -6.71 5.71 -27.33
CA THR A 73 -8.17 5.59 -27.23
C THR A 73 -8.84 6.34 -28.39
N ASP A 74 -8.39 7.54 -28.73
CA ASP A 74 -9.08 8.43 -29.67
C ASP A 74 -8.68 8.24 -31.14
N GLY A 75 -7.45 7.82 -31.42
CA GLY A 75 -6.97 7.83 -32.79
C GLY A 75 -5.73 7.03 -33.15
N ASP A 76 -4.97 6.52 -32.19
CA ASP A 76 -3.74 5.77 -32.46
C ASP A 76 -3.97 4.24 -32.37
N ASP A 77 -3.77 3.53 -33.48
CA ASP A 77 -3.93 2.07 -33.60
C ASP A 77 -2.64 1.28 -33.34
N THR A 78 -1.58 1.91 -32.80
CA THR A 78 -0.30 1.24 -32.56
C THR A 78 -0.32 0.18 -31.46
N VAL A 79 -1.43 0.03 -30.71
CA VAL A 79 -1.55 -0.91 -29.59
C VAL A 79 -2.37 -2.14 -30.00
N PRO A 80 -1.72 -3.32 -30.19
CA PRO A 80 -2.42 -4.54 -30.55
C PRO A 80 -3.52 -4.91 -29.53
N GLY A 81 -4.70 -5.23 -30.05
CA GLY A 81 -5.83 -5.70 -29.25
C GLY A 81 -6.62 -4.60 -28.50
N TYR A 82 -6.22 -3.34 -28.61
CA TYR A 82 -6.93 -2.17 -28.08
C TYR A 82 -7.49 -1.32 -29.23
N PRO A 83 -8.80 -1.40 -29.53
CA PRO A 83 -9.38 -0.71 -30.68
C PRO A 83 -9.56 0.79 -30.40
N ILE A 84 -9.28 1.61 -31.42
CA ILE A 84 -9.64 3.03 -31.43
C ILE A 84 -11.16 3.19 -31.19
N ARG A 85 -11.52 4.18 -30.39
CA ARG A 85 -12.87 4.55 -30.02
C ARG A 85 -13.25 5.88 -30.67
N ARG A 86 -14.55 6.04 -30.95
CA ARG A 86 -15.11 7.34 -31.36
C ARG A 86 -15.29 8.21 -30.11
N SER A 87 -14.19 8.73 -29.60
CA SER A 87 -14.17 9.59 -28.42
C SER A 87 -13.43 10.90 -28.66
N PHE A 88 -13.73 11.86 -27.79
CA PHE A 88 -12.94 13.07 -27.61
C PHE A 88 -12.40 13.07 -26.18
N GLY A 89 -11.13 12.76 -26.04
CA GLY A 89 -10.44 12.72 -24.76
C GLY A 89 -9.90 14.08 -24.34
N TYR A 90 -10.02 14.39 -23.06
CA TYR A 90 -9.36 15.52 -22.44
C TYR A 90 -8.63 15.08 -21.18
N VAL A 91 -7.31 15.28 -21.16
CA VAL A 91 -6.52 15.01 -19.96
C VAL A 91 -6.45 16.27 -19.12
N VAL A 92 -6.99 16.19 -17.91
CA VAL A 92 -7.01 17.32 -16.99
C VAL A 92 -5.69 17.37 -16.23
N ASP A 93 -4.99 18.50 -16.29
CA ASP A 93 -3.77 18.74 -15.51
C ASP A 93 -4.05 19.72 -14.37
N TYR A 94 -4.05 19.21 -13.14
CA TYR A 94 -4.24 20.01 -11.93
C TYR A 94 -3.02 20.02 -11.02
N SER A 95 -1.85 19.56 -11.50
CA SER A 95 -0.61 19.42 -10.71
C SER A 95 -0.22 20.67 -9.89
N GLY A 96 -0.49 21.88 -10.42
CA GLY A 96 -0.25 23.15 -9.73
C GLY A 96 -1.32 23.58 -8.72
N GLN A 97 -2.40 22.83 -8.55
CA GLN A 97 -3.59 23.21 -7.78
C GLN A 97 -3.82 22.34 -6.52
N GLU A 98 -2.97 21.35 -6.28
CA GLU A 98 -3.12 20.37 -5.22
C GLU A 98 -2.99 20.95 -3.79
N ASN A 99 -2.52 22.19 -3.67
CA ASN A 99 -2.50 22.94 -2.41
C ASN A 99 -3.88 23.44 -1.95
N ARG A 100 -4.94 23.21 -2.74
CA ARG A 100 -6.32 23.49 -2.36
C ARG A 100 -6.89 22.36 -1.51
N VAL A 101 -7.90 22.66 -0.69
CA VAL A 101 -8.79 21.61 -0.15
C VAL A 101 -9.59 20.95 -1.28
N MET A 102 -10.08 19.74 -1.08
CA MET A 102 -10.66 18.89 -2.12
C MET A 102 -11.87 19.54 -2.82
N ASP A 103 -12.78 20.20 -2.07
CA ASP A 103 -13.90 20.92 -2.68
C ASP A 103 -13.41 22.04 -3.62
N GLY A 104 -12.34 22.76 -3.24
CA GLY A 104 -11.73 23.81 -4.05
C GLY A 104 -11.02 23.27 -5.28
N LEU A 105 -10.26 22.17 -5.14
CA LEU A 105 -9.60 21.47 -6.24
C LEU A 105 -10.62 20.96 -7.26
N ALA A 106 -11.68 20.28 -6.81
CA ALA A 106 -12.76 19.79 -7.66
C ALA A 106 -13.51 20.91 -8.38
N GLY A 107 -13.68 22.07 -7.75
CA GLY A 107 -14.26 23.25 -8.40
C GLY A 107 -13.38 23.79 -9.53
N TRP A 108 -12.07 23.78 -9.34
CA TRP A 108 -11.12 24.20 -10.37
C TRP A 108 -11.11 23.22 -11.55
N VAL A 109 -11.00 21.91 -11.27
CA VAL A 109 -11.05 20.84 -12.29
C VAL A 109 -12.37 20.88 -13.08
N HIS A 110 -13.50 21.12 -12.41
CA HIS A 110 -14.78 21.33 -13.09
C HIS A 110 -14.73 22.53 -14.04
N GLY A 111 -14.17 23.67 -13.60
CA GLY A 111 -14.02 24.86 -14.44
C GLY A 111 -13.18 24.60 -15.69
N GLU A 112 -12.06 23.88 -15.55
CA GLU A 112 -11.21 23.49 -16.68
C GLU A 112 -11.93 22.60 -17.68
N VAL A 113 -12.65 21.57 -17.19
CA VAL A 113 -13.43 20.66 -18.04
C VAL A 113 -14.53 21.40 -18.79
N GLU A 114 -15.26 22.30 -18.12
CA GLU A 114 -16.32 23.10 -18.76
C GLU A 114 -15.74 24.07 -19.79
N ASN A 115 -14.64 24.75 -19.45
CA ASN A 115 -13.95 25.65 -20.37
C ASN A 115 -13.47 24.88 -21.61
N TRP A 116 -12.75 23.77 -21.42
CA TRP A 116 -12.30 22.93 -22.52
C TRP A 116 -13.45 22.39 -23.35
N ARG A 117 -14.60 22.08 -22.76
CA ARG A 117 -15.76 21.64 -23.55
C ARG A 117 -16.34 22.76 -24.42
N SER A 118 -16.35 23.99 -23.92
CA SER A 118 -16.94 25.14 -24.62
C SER A 118 -16.10 25.71 -25.75
N VAL A 119 -14.78 25.44 -25.75
CA VAL A 119 -13.82 26.04 -26.71
C VAL A 119 -13.85 25.35 -28.10
N PRO A 120 -13.87 24.01 -28.23
CA PRO A 120 -14.00 23.32 -29.50
C PRO A 120 -15.47 23.24 -29.94
N ALA A 121 -15.78 23.80 -31.12
CA ALA A 121 -17.13 23.79 -31.72
C ALA A 121 -17.70 22.39 -32.08
N ARG A 122 -17.04 21.31 -31.66
CA ARG A 122 -17.45 19.91 -31.91
C ARG A 122 -17.89 19.18 -30.64
N THR A 123 -17.46 19.62 -29.46
CA THR A 123 -17.71 18.93 -28.17
C THR A 123 -18.82 19.60 -27.37
N ASP A 124 -19.13 20.86 -27.67
CA ASP A 124 -20.23 21.65 -27.12
C ASP A 124 -21.62 21.11 -27.52
N THR A 125 -21.73 20.52 -28.71
CA THR A 125 -22.96 19.90 -29.24
C THR A 125 -23.19 18.46 -28.77
N LEU A 126 -22.19 17.81 -28.16
CA LEU A 126 -22.31 16.44 -27.66
C LEU A 126 -23.10 16.38 -26.35
N ASN A 127 -23.89 15.31 -26.19
CA ASN A 127 -24.73 15.11 -25.00
C ASN A 127 -23.89 14.96 -23.72
N ARG A 128 -24.05 15.90 -22.79
CA ARG A 128 -23.34 15.92 -21.49
C ARG A 128 -23.63 14.73 -20.59
N HIS A 129 -24.79 14.11 -20.74
CA HIS A 129 -25.19 12.96 -19.92
C HIS A 129 -24.49 11.67 -20.31
N THR A 130 -23.77 11.66 -21.44
CA THR A 130 -23.00 10.50 -21.91
C THR A 130 -21.50 10.62 -21.66
N ASP A 131 -21.05 11.72 -21.06
CA ASP A 131 -19.66 11.91 -20.70
C ASP A 131 -19.19 10.82 -19.71
N ILE A 132 -17.92 10.46 -19.82
CA ILE A 132 -17.25 9.46 -18.99
C ILE A 132 -16.07 10.13 -18.29
N ILE A 133 -15.93 9.92 -16.99
CA ILE A 133 -14.69 10.23 -16.28
C ILE A 133 -13.91 8.95 -16.08
N VAL A 134 -12.63 8.96 -16.46
CA VAL A 134 -11.63 7.97 -16.07
C VAL A 134 -10.64 8.64 -15.13
N ALA A 135 -10.50 8.13 -13.92
CA ALA A 135 -9.70 8.79 -12.90
C ALA A 135 -8.77 7.82 -12.15
N HIS A 136 -7.58 8.30 -11.78
CA HIS A 136 -6.61 7.52 -11.00
C HIS A 136 -6.44 8.11 -9.60
N SER A 137 -6.31 7.26 -8.57
CA SER A 137 -5.92 7.67 -7.22
C SER A 137 -6.76 8.86 -6.70
N GLN A 138 -6.14 9.98 -6.31
CA GLN A 138 -6.81 11.21 -5.90
C GLN A 138 -7.84 11.72 -6.93
N GLY A 139 -7.60 11.54 -8.22
CA GLY A 139 -8.50 11.97 -9.28
C GLY A 139 -9.91 11.40 -9.14
N GLY A 140 -10.05 10.18 -8.62
CA GLY A 140 -11.37 9.59 -8.36
C GLY A 140 -12.10 10.29 -7.20
N ILE A 141 -11.37 10.79 -6.20
CA ILE A 141 -11.94 11.63 -5.14
C ILE A 141 -12.34 13.01 -5.69
N VAL A 142 -11.54 13.58 -6.60
CA VAL A 142 -11.88 14.81 -7.32
C VAL A 142 -13.18 14.62 -8.10
N ALA A 143 -13.31 13.55 -8.90
CA ALA A 143 -14.51 13.24 -9.68
C ALA A 143 -15.76 13.08 -8.80
N ARG A 144 -15.65 12.36 -7.68
CA ARG A 144 -16.72 12.24 -6.68
C ARG A 144 -17.13 13.58 -6.11
N THR A 145 -16.15 14.44 -5.85
CA THR A 145 -16.39 15.77 -5.29
C THR A 145 -17.06 16.69 -6.32
N MET A 146 -16.67 16.62 -7.59
CA MET A 146 -17.40 17.31 -8.68
C MET A 146 -18.86 16.87 -8.74
N ARG A 147 -19.12 15.55 -8.67
CA ARG A 147 -20.49 15.01 -8.65
C ARG A 147 -21.29 15.49 -7.43
N LYS A 148 -20.70 15.47 -6.23
CA LYS A 148 -21.31 16.05 -5.02
C LYS A 148 -21.71 17.52 -5.26
N ARG A 149 -20.82 18.33 -5.83
CA ARG A 149 -21.08 19.75 -6.08
C ARG A 149 -22.20 19.97 -7.11
N HIS A 150 -22.25 19.17 -8.17
CA HIS A 150 -23.36 19.17 -9.12
C HIS A 150 -24.70 18.86 -8.47
N LEU A 151 -24.75 17.86 -7.59
CA LEU A 151 -25.98 17.49 -6.87
C LEU A 151 -26.42 18.55 -5.86
N GLN A 152 -25.49 19.33 -5.33
CA GLN A 152 -25.77 20.42 -4.38
C GLN A 152 -26.19 21.72 -5.07
N ASP A 153 -25.57 22.05 -6.20
CA ASP A 153 -25.80 23.29 -6.95
C ASP A 153 -25.50 23.06 -8.45
N SER A 154 -26.49 22.53 -9.17
CA SER A 154 -26.35 22.23 -10.59
C SER A 154 -26.30 23.50 -11.47
N ALA A 155 -26.72 24.66 -10.94
CA ALA A 155 -26.62 25.92 -11.67
C ALA A 155 -25.16 26.39 -11.74
N ARG A 156 -24.40 26.24 -10.65
CA ARG A 156 -22.98 26.57 -10.60
C ARG A 156 -22.08 25.45 -11.12
N PHE A 157 -22.49 24.19 -10.98
CA PHE A 157 -21.76 23.01 -11.43
C PHE A 157 -22.60 22.22 -12.44
N PRO A 158 -22.78 22.73 -13.68
CA PRO A 158 -23.70 22.15 -14.65
C PRO A 158 -23.31 20.78 -15.22
N LEU A 159 -22.06 20.31 -15.04
CA LEU A 159 -21.60 19.04 -15.63
C LEU A 159 -22.32 17.83 -14.98
N PRO A 160 -23.26 17.15 -15.68
CA PRO A 160 -24.06 16.10 -15.09
C PRO A 160 -23.35 14.74 -15.26
N ILE A 161 -22.20 14.58 -14.58
CA ILE A 161 -21.38 13.36 -14.61
C ILE A 161 -22.27 12.15 -14.24
N LYS A 162 -22.36 11.15 -15.13
CA LYS A 162 -23.17 9.94 -14.93
C LYS A 162 -22.38 8.64 -14.97
N HIS A 163 -21.12 8.69 -15.39
CA HIS A 163 -20.27 7.51 -15.57
C HIS A 163 -18.87 7.79 -15.06
N ILE A 164 -18.45 7.10 -14.01
CA ILE A 164 -17.12 7.26 -13.40
C ILE A 164 -16.41 5.90 -13.37
N ALA A 165 -15.25 5.81 -13.99
CA ALA A 165 -14.32 4.70 -13.82
C ALA A 165 -13.13 5.19 -13.00
N THR A 166 -12.76 4.44 -11.97
CA THR A 166 -11.66 4.78 -11.08
C THR A 166 -10.62 3.68 -11.04
N PHE A 167 -9.35 4.05 -10.96
CA PHE A 167 -8.21 3.15 -10.86
C PHE A 167 -7.44 3.46 -9.58
N GLY A 168 -7.38 2.52 -8.64
CA GLY A 168 -6.60 2.68 -7.40
C GLY A 168 -7.10 3.83 -6.52
N THR A 169 -8.36 4.26 -6.66
CA THR A 169 -8.86 5.42 -5.91
C THR A 169 -9.16 5.02 -4.46
N PRO A 170 -8.58 5.69 -3.45
CA PRO A 170 -8.83 5.36 -2.03
C PRO A 170 -10.21 5.87 -1.57
N HIS A 171 -11.29 5.24 -2.03
CA HIS A 171 -12.66 5.62 -1.70
C HIS A 171 -12.96 5.62 -0.19
N GLY A 172 -12.37 4.66 0.54
CA GLY A 172 -12.40 4.56 2.01
C GLY A 172 -11.26 5.27 2.72
N GLY A 173 -10.39 5.95 1.96
CA GLY A 173 -9.26 6.73 2.43
C GLY A 173 -7.93 5.98 2.38
N ALA A 174 -6.83 6.73 2.45
CA ALA A 174 -5.48 6.20 2.36
C ALA A 174 -4.73 6.35 3.68
N MET A 175 -4.39 5.23 4.34
CA MET A 175 -3.75 5.24 5.65
C MET A 175 -2.35 5.87 5.63
N ILE A 176 -1.65 5.81 4.48
CA ILE A 176 -0.36 6.48 4.31
C ILE A 176 -0.44 7.98 4.60
N ILE A 177 -1.60 8.62 4.37
CA ILE A 177 -1.82 10.02 4.71
C ILE A 177 -1.84 10.20 6.22
N ASN A 178 -2.56 9.35 6.96
CA ASN A 178 -2.56 9.35 8.43
C ASN A 178 -1.14 9.15 8.99
N SER A 179 -0.35 8.26 8.37
CA SER A 179 1.01 7.91 8.77
C SER A 179 2.07 8.98 8.44
N THR A 180 1.77 9.91 7.53
CA THR A 180 2.68 10.99 7.09
C THR A 180 2.39 12.36 7.70
N ARG A 181 1.26 12.50 8.43
CA ARG A 181 0.89 13.74 9.11
C ARG A 181 1.99 14.19 10.09
N PRO A 182 2.27 15.50 10.20
CA PRO A 182 3.25 16.02 11.14
C PRO A 182 3.00 15.62 12.60
N SER A 183 1.72 15.45 12.98
CA SER A 183 1.32 15.05 14.34
C SER A 183 1.76 13.63 14.73
N ASN A 184 1.87 12.73 13.75
CA ASN A 184 2.16 11.31 13.99
C ASN A 184 3.58 10.96 13.49
N GLY A 185 3.96 11.47 12.31
CA GLY A 185 5.32 11.47 11.78
C GLY A 185 5.95 10.08 11.57
N GLU A 186 5.19 8.99 11.70
CA GLU A 186 5.72 7.63 11.73
C GLU A 186 6.42 7.26 10.43
N ALA A 187 5.85 7.63 9.28
CA ALA A 187 6.51 7.42 7.99
C ALA A 187 7.86 8.17 7.93
N GLN A 188 7.90 9.43 8.37
CA GLN A 188 9.14 10.22 8.36
C GLN A 188 10.19 9.63 9.32
N LYS A 189 9.78 9.19 10.51
CA LYS A 189 10.67 8.52 11.48
C LYS A 189 11.26 7.26 10.88
N TRP A 190 10.42 6.41 10.30
CA TRP A 190 10.84 5.17 9.64
C TRP A 190 11.84 5.44 8.50
N ILE A 191 11.56 6.45 7.67
CA ILE A 191 12.46 6.90 6.59
C ILE A 191 13.80 7.35 7.16
N ASN A 192 13.79 8.23 8.17
CA ASN A 192 15.02 8.76 8.78
C ASN A 192 15.88 7.64 9.38
N VAL A 193 15.26 6.66 10.04
CA VAL A 193 15.96 5.48 10.56
C VAL A 193 16.62 4.68 9.43
N GLY A 194 15.91 4.46 8.33
CA GLY A 194 16.44 3.79 7.14
C GLY A 194 17.63 4.52 6.54
N CYS A 195 17.47 5.82 6.28
CA CYS A 195 18.54 6.65 5.74
C CYS A 195 19.80 6.62 6.61
N ASN A 196 19.65 6.73 7.93
CA ASN A 196 20.78 6.69 8.85
C ASN A 196 21.52 5.34 8.83
N ARG A 197 20.77 4.23 8.83
CA ARG A 197 21.35 2.87 8.83
C ARG A 197 22.06 2.56 7.51
N LEU A 198 21.43 2.88 6.38
CA LEU A 198 21.99 2.64 5.05
C LEU A 198 23.21 3.54 4.78
N SER A 199 23.13 4.82 5.14
CA SER A 199 24.28 5.75 5.01
C SER A 199 25.48 5.27 5.82
N ALA A 200 25.26 4.85 7.08
CA ALA A 200 26.34 4.37 7.93
C ALA A 200 27.04 3.14 7.34
N ALA A 201 26.30 2.17 6.81
CA ALA A 201 26.88 0.96 6.20
C ALA A 201 27.71 1.26 4.95
N GLU A 202 27.34 2.27 4.19
CA GLU A 202 27.99 2.57 2.92
C GLU A 202 29.20 3.48 3.10
N ILE A 203 29.13 4.44 4.03
CA ILE A 203 30.32 5.13 4.55
C ILE A 203 31.31 4.11 5.11
N GLN A 204 30.84 3.10 5.85
CA GLN A 204 31.72 2.09 6.43
C GLN A 204 32.36 1.18 5.38
N THR A 205 31.62 0.82 4.32
CA THR A 205 32.16 0.07 3.17
C THR A 205 33.28 0.88 2.50
N PHE A 206 33.05 2.18 2.32
CA PHE A 206 34.04 3.08 1.74
C PHE A 206 35.29 3.19 2.63
N VAL A 207 35.15 3.55 3.91
CA VAL A 207 36.29 3.68 4.85
C VAL A 207 37.09 2.38 4.99
N GLY A 208 36.42 1.22 5.02
CA GLY A 208 37.08 -0.09 5.10
C GLY A 208 37.84 -0.49 3.82
N SER A 209 37.51 0.11 2.68
CA SER A 209 38.18 -0.11 1.39
C SER A 209 39.34 0.85 1.10
N VAL A 210 39.57 1.86 1.93
CA VAL A 210 40.44 3.03 1.66
C VAL A 210 41.45 3.26 2.79
N TRP A 211 42.31 2.29 3.12
CA TRP A 211 43.47 2.58 3.99
C TRP A 211 44.73 2.99 3.21
N TRP A 212 44.74 2.87 1.86
CA TRP A 212 45.92 3.10 1.02
C TRP A 212 45.72 4.11 -0.14
N LEU A 213 44.56 4.76 -0.26
CA LEU A 213 44.21 5.66 -1.37
C LEU A 213 43.76 7.05 -0.91
N ASP A 214 44.47 7.66 0.04
CA ASP A 214 44.17 9.02 0.52
C ASP A 214 44.55 10.14 -0.48
N GLN A 215 44.83 9.82 -1.75
CA GLN A 215 45.25 10.79 -2.76
C GLN A 215 44.66 10.61 -4.17
N ILE A 216 43.99 9.51 -4.53
CA ILE A 216 43.59 9.29 -5.94
C ILE A 216 42.34 8.39 -6.08
N VAL A 217 41.13 8.82 -5.68
CA VAL A 217 39.87 8.27 -6.26
C VAL A 217 38.74 9.30 -6.22
N SER A 218 38.02 9.43 -7.33
CA SER A 218 37.07 10.51 -7.64
C SER A 218 35.79 10.52 -6.76
N PRO A 219 35.23 11.72 -6.46
CA PRO A 219 33.97 11.92 -5.73
C PRO A 219 32.71 11.20 -6.27
N GLY A 220 32.74 10.67 -7.49
CA GLY A 220 31.54 10.23 -8.23
C GLY A 220 30.84 8.97 -7.71
N THR A 221 31.55 8.02 -7.11
CA THR A 221 30.96 6.74 -6.66
C THR A 221 30.29 6.84 -5.30
N VAL A 222 30.89 7.60 -4.37
CA VAL A 222 30.30 7.94 -3.07
C VAL A 222 29.13 8.91 -3.25
N GLN A 223 29.24 9.88 -4.17
CA GLN A 223 28.13 10.74 -4.53
C GLN A 223 26.98 9.96 -5.19
N ARG A 224 27.23 8.96 -6.04
CA ARG A 224 26.16 8.17 -6.69
C ARG A 224 25.33 7.32 -5.74
N PHE A 225 25.92 6.71 -4.71
CA PHE A 225 25.14 5.89 -3.78
C PHE A 225 24.46 6.72 -2.69
N ALA A 226 25.17 7.70 -2.13
CA ALA A 226 24.57 8.69 -1.24
C ALA A 226 23.48 9.50 -2.00
N SER A 227 23.59 9.67 -3.33
CA SER A 227 22.54 10.30 -4.15
C SER A 227 21.36 9.38 -4.46
N VAL A 228 21.55 8.08 -4.67
CA VAL A 228 20.48 7.16 -5.09
C VAL A 228 19.69 6.59 -3.91
N THR A 229 20.37 6.20 -2.82
CA THR A 229 19.68 5.50 -1.72
C THR A 229 19.26 6.48 -0.64
N CYS A 230 20.12 7.41 -0.23
CA CYS A 230 19.76 8.37 0.82
C CYS A 230 19.31 9.72 0.28
N ASN A 231 19.85 10.30 -0.79
CA ASN A 231 19.19 11.43 -1.45
C ASN A 231 18.02 10.97 -2.35
N GLY A 232 17.94 9.73 -2.83
CA GLY A 232 16.73 9.27 -3.55
C GLY A 232 15.55 9.07 -2.60
N LEU A 233 15.78 8.43 -1.45
CA LEU A 233 14.78 8.27 -0.38
C LEU A 233 14.58 9.54 0.48
N ASN A 234 15.53 10.48 0.57
CA ASN A 234 15.40 11.71 1.38
C ASN A 234 15.29 13.00 0.56
N LYS A 235 15.50 12.98 -0.76
CA LYS A 235 15.39 14.16 -1.65
C LYS A 235 14.61 13.93 -2.95
N THR A 236 14.35 12.71 -3.41
CA THR A 236 13.73 12.48 -4.74
C THR A 236 12.35 11.85 -4.71
N VAL A 237 12.12 10.71 -4.07
CA VAL A 237 10.82 10.01 -4.24
C VAL A 237 9.97 10.02 -2.99
N LEU A 238 10.51 9.64 -1.83
CA LEU A 238 9.71 9.63 -0.61
C LEU A 238 9.37 11.03 -0.08
N PRO A 239 10.21 12.08 -0.15
CA PRO A 239 9.76 13.43 0.17
C PRO A 239 8.70 13.91 -0.82
N ILE A 240 8.79 13.57 -2.11
CA ILE A 240 7.73 13.90 -3.06
C ILE A 240 6.44 13.19 -2.64
N ILE A 241 6.45 11.89 -2.37
CA ILE A 241 5.26 11.15 -1.92
C ILE A 241 4.73 11.70 -0.58
N VAL A 242 5.60 11.88 0.41
CA VAL A 242 5.26 12.37 1.75
C VAL A 242 4.75 13.81 1.71
N ASP A 243 5.42 14.71 0.99
CA ASP A 243 4.98 16.11 0.83
C ASP A 243 3.70 16.19 0.03
N SER A 244 3.52 15.31 -0.96
CA SER A 244 2.24 15.17 -1.67
C SER A 244 1.12 14.81 -0.71
N PHE A 245 1.34 13.83 0.18
CA PHE A 245 0.34 13.46 1.19
C PHE A 245 0.13 14.49 2.30
N ARG A 246 1.03 15.46 2.42
CA ARG A 246 0.87 16.62 3.31
C ARG A 246 0.10 17.76 2.66
N LYS A 247 -0.16 17.72 1.35
CA LYS A 247 -0.96 18.75 0.68
C LYS A 247 -2.38 18.78 1.24
N PRO A 248 -3.03 19.96 1.36
CA PRO A 248 -4.39 20.08 1.88
C PRO A 248 -5.42 19.17 1.20
N SER A 249 -5.31 18.98 -0.11
CA SER A 249 -6.20 18.06 -0.85
C SER A 249 -6.08 16.61 -0.40
N ALA A 250 -4.91 16.17 0.07
CA ALA A 250 -4.69 14.82 0.59
C ALA A 250 -5.40 14.61 1.94
N ALA A 251 -5.43 15.63 2.81
CA ALA A 251 -6.03 15.52 4.13
C ALA A 251 -7.53 15.12 4.09
N ASP A 252 -8.24 15.51 3.04
CA ASP A 252 -9.67 15.24 2.83
C ASP A 252 -9.99 13.78 2.44
N PHE A 253 -8.99 12.95 2.14
CA PHE A 253 -9.16 11.52 1.93
C PHE A 253 -8.20 10.65 2.77
N ALA A 254 -7.74 11.19 3.90
CA ALA A 254 -7.20 10.34 4.96
C ALA A 254 -8.27 9.37 5.48
N VAL A 255 -7.88 8.21 6.00
CA VAL A 255 -8.81 7.28 6.66
C VAL A 255 -9.52 8.01 7.80
N GLY A 256 -10.86 7.97 7.79
CA GLY A 256 -11.71 8.65 8.76
C GLY A 256 -11.98 10.14 8.47
N ALA A 257 -11.55 10.68 7.32
CA ALA A 257 -11.83 12.08 6.98
C ALA A 257 -13.34 12.35 6.79
N ASN A 258 -13.84 13.45 7.36
CA ASN A 258 -15.25 13.85 7.23
C ASN A 258 -15.70 14.03 5.77
N HIS A 259 -14.80 14.48 4.90
CA HIS A 259 -15.11 14.63 3.48
C HIS A 259 -15.47 13.29 2.82
N LEU A 260 -14.80 12.19 3.17
CA LEU A 260 -15.16 10.85 2.66
C LEU A 260 -16.54 10.40 3.15
N ASN A 261 -16.89 10.67 4.41
CA ASN A 261 -18.23 10.38 4.93
C ASN A 261 -19.31 11.14 4.14
N ASN A 262 -19.05 12.42 3.81
CA ASN A 262 -19.94 13.21 2.97
C ASN A 262 -20.07 12.63 1.56
N LEU A 263 -18.97 12.22 0.94
CA LEU A 263 -18.99 11.57 -0.38
C LEU A 263 -19.72 10.21 -0.35
N ARG A 264 -19.58 9.43 0.72
CA ARG A 264 -20.30 8.15 0.89
C ARG A 264 -21.81 8.38 1.02
N ASN A 265 -22.24 9.37 1.80
CA ASN A 265 -23.65 9.73 1.95
C ASN A 265 -24.28 10.19 0.62
N VAL A 266 -23.52 10.92 -0.20
CA VAL A 266 -23.96 11.30 -1.55
C VAL A 266 -24.06 10.07 -2.45
N ALA A 267 -23.03 9.22 -2.49
CA ALA A 267 -23.01 8.03 -3.34
C ALA A 267 -24.18 7.06 -3.04
N ASN A 268 -24.53 6.88 -1.75
CA ASN A 268 -25.67 6.05 -1.35
C ASN A 268 -27.04 6.53 -1.89
N ARG A 269 -27.15 7.79 -2.30
CA ARG A 269 -28.38 8.41 -2.82
C ARG A 269 -28.28 8.73 -4.31
N ASP A 270 -27.12 8.48 -4.92
CA ASP A 270 -26.85 8.76 -6.30
C ASP A 270 -27.06 7.50 -7.15
N SER A 271 -27.45 7.68 -8.41
CA SER A 271 -27.80 6.57 -9.32
C SER A 271 -26.87 6.51 -10.54
N ILE A 272 -25.64 7.01 -10.39
CA ILE A 272 -24.66 7.00 -11.47
C ILE A 272 -23.97 5.63 -11.58
N ALA A 273 -23.49 5.29 -12.78
CA ALA A 273 -22.72 4.08 -12.96
C ALA A 273 -21.26 4.33 -12.53
N VAL A 274 -20.75 3.50 -11.63
CA VAL A 274 -19.37 3.59 -11.17
C VAL A 274 -18.66 2.24 -11.28
N VAL A 275 -17.44 2.27 -11.80
CA VAL A 275 -16.54 1.12 -11.86
C VAL A 275 -15.29 1.44 -11.06
N ALA A 276 -14.97 0.59 -10.09
CA ALA A 276 -13.76 0.67 -9.28
C ALA A 276 -12.79 -0.45 -9.70
N PHE A 277 -11.79 -0.08 -10.48
CA PHE A 277 -10.64 -0.91 -10.75
C PHE A 277 -9.69 -0.84 -9.55
N TYR A 278 -9.40 -1.98 -8.93
CA TYR A 278 -8.57 -2.06 -7.73
C TYR A 278 -7.36 -2.98 -7.93
N GLY A 279 -6.20 -2.52 -7.49
CA GLY A 279 -4.93 -3.22 -7.63
C GLY A 279 -4.62 -4.12 -6.45
N ILE A 280 -4.05 -5.28 -6.73
CA ILE A 280 -3.38 -6.11 -5.73
C ILE A 280 -1.98 -6.41 -6.26
N GLU A 281 -0.97 -5.92 -5.55
CA GLU A 281 0.44 -6.11 -5.87
C GLU A 281 1.00 -7.38 -5.23
N GLU A 282 2.00 -7.96 -5.89
CA GLU A 282 2.78 -9.09 -5.41
C GLU A 282 3.84 -8.65 -4.38
N GLU A 283 4.34 -9.60 -3.57
CA GLU A 283 5.42 -9.29 -2.64
C GLU A 283 6.76 -9.16 -3.38
N PRO A 284 7.68 -8.26 -2.95
CA PRO A 284 7.53 -7.27 -1.89
C PRO A 284 6.89 -5.95 -2.36
N VAL A 285 5.69 -5.65 -1.86
CA VAL A 285 4.85 -4.52 -2.33
C VAL A 285 5.52 -3.14 -2.23
N LEU A 286 6.35 -2.91 -1.21
CA LEU A 286 7.10 -1.66 -1.08
C LEU A 286 8.04 -1.45 -2.26
N TRP A 287 8.86 -2.45 -2.58
CA TRP A 287 9.95 -2.29 -3.54
C TRP A 287 9.44 -2.32 -4.98
N ARG A 288 8.39 -3.09 -5.27
CA ARG A 288 7.69 -3.05 -6.57
C ARG A 288 7.06 -1.69 -6.83
N ASN A 289 6.29 -1.16 -5.87
CA ASN A 289 5.69 0.15 -5.98
C ASN A 289 6.75 1.28 -6.07
N MET A 290 7.80 1.23 -5.25
CA MET A 290 8.89 2.20 -5.36
C MET A 290 9.62 2.09 -6.71
N GLY A 291 9.86 0.87 -7.20
CA GLY A 291 10.48 0.63 -8.50
C GLY A 291 9.69 1.29 -9.63
N SER A 292 8.38 1.14 -9.56
CA SER A 292 7.41 1.78 -10.45
C SER A 292 7.32 3.30 -10.30
N LEU A 293 7.86 3.89 -9.23
CA LEU A 293 7.92 5.35 -9.02
C LEU A 293 9.31 5.94 -9.33
N THR A 294 10.37 5.13 -9.41
CA THR A 294 11.76 5.59 -9.49
C THR A 294 12.51 5.14 -10.74
N PHE A 295 12.30 3.90 -11.19
CA PHE A 295 13.13 3.25 -12.23
C PHE A 295 12.40 3.04 -13.55
N THR A 296 11.07 3.10 -13.54
CA THR A 296 10.28 3.03 -14.76
C THR A 296 10.28 4.38 -15.44
N LYS A 297 10.54 4.38 -16.76
CA LYS A 297 10.59 5.61 -17.58
C LYS A 297 9.29 6.43 -17.48
N ASP A 298 8.17 5.80 -17.14
CA ASP A 298 6.81 6.32 -17.29
C ASP A 298 6.15 6.88 -16.03
N THR A 299 6.94 7.38 -15.08
CA THR A 299 6.39 8.09 -13.92
C THR A 299 6.19 9.55 -14.26
N SER A 300 5.20 10.21 -13.65
CA SER A 300 5.10 11.68 -13.71
C SER A 300 6.36 12.40 -13.19
N LEU A 301 7.28 11.66 -12.53
CA LEU A 301 8.55 12.14 -11.97
C LEU A 301 9.75 11.97 -12.92
N SER A 302 9.76 10.97 -13.80
CA SER A 302 10.88 10.66 -14.72
C SER A 302 10.67 11.15 -16.16
N GLY A 303 9.46 11.63 -16.50
CA GLY A 303 9.19 12.37 -17.73
C GLY A 303 9.38 11.61 -19.05
N SER A 304 9.58 10.29 -19.03
CA SER A 304 9.81 9.48 -20.24
C SER A 304 8.60 8.60 -20.52
N ILE A 305 7.61 9.19 -21.19
CA ILE A 305 6.39 8.55 -21.69
C ILE A 305 6.73 7.18 -22.32
N LEU A 306 5.90 6.15 -22.07
CA LEU A 306 5.88 4.92 -22.89
C LEU A 306 5.52 5.29 -24.34
N THR A 307 6.52 5.68 -25.13
CA THR A 307 6.30 6.27 -26.46
C THR A 307 5.63 5.30 -27.44
N THR A 308 5.77 3.99 -27.23
CA THR A 308 5.24 2.96 -28.15
C THR A 308 4.00 2.26 -27.62
N ASN A 309 3.97 1.83 -26.35
CA ASN A 309 2.84 1.12 -25.76
C ASN A 309 2.53 1.65 -24.35
N PRO A 310 1.45 2.45 -24.17
CA PRO A 310 1.08 2.98 -22.85
C PRO A 310 0.67 1.91 -21.84
N PHE A 311 0.54 0.65 -22.23
CA PHE A 311 0.15 -0.47 -21.36
C PHE A 311 1.30 -1.46 -21.12
N GLY A 312 2.54 -1.01 -21.30
CA GLY A 312 3.74 -1.84 -21.21
C GLY A 312 4.43 -1.84 -19.85
N LEU A 313 3.86 -1.23 -18.81
CA LEU A 313 4.47 -1.16 -17.48
C LEU A 313 4.09 -2.38 -16.64
N ASN A 314 4.87 -3.45 -16.78
CA ASN A 314 4.64 -4.73 -16.10
C ASN A 314 5.91 -5.36 -15.51
N ASP A 315 7.06 -4.68 -15.59
CA ASP A 315 8.33 -5.15 -15.02
C ASP A 315 8.78 -4.18 -13.91
N ASP A 316 8.53 -4.58 -12.67
CA ASP A 316 8.97 -3.88 -11.47
C ASP A 316 9.82 -4.75 -10.53
N ASP A 317 10.32 -5.88 -11.03
CA ASP A 317 11.20 -6.80 -10.29
C ASP A 317 12.61 -6.24 -10.11
N GLN A 318 13.01 -5.25 -10.92
CA GLN A 318 14.36 -4.68 -10.89
C GLN A 318 14.77 -4.14 -9.51
N LEU A 319 13.87 -3.42 -8.82
CA LEU A 319 14.18 -2.88 -7.50
C LEU A 319 14.16 -3.97 -6.40
N PRO A 320 13.16 -4.86 -6.31
CA PRO A 320 13.23 -6.06 -5.48
C PRO A 320 14.55 -6.83 -5.60
N ASP A 321 15.01 -7.13 -6.83
CA ASP A 321 16.26 -7.85 -7.07
C ASP A 321 17.49 -7.09 -6.57
N PHE A 322 17.54 -5.78 -6.84
CA PHE A 322 18.60 -4.92 -6.31
C PHE A 322 18.64 -4.92 -4.78
N ILE A 323 17.49 -4.83 -4.12
CA ILE A 323 17.39 -4.82 -2.66
C ILE A 323 17.82 -6.17 -2.08
N ASN A 324 17.41 -7.29 -2.69
CA ASN A 324 17.84 -8.62 -2.30
C ASN A 324 19.36 -8.78 -2.41
N GLY A 325 19.96 -8.29 -3.50
CA GLY A 325 21.41 -8.25 -3.66
C GLY A 325 22.10 -7.44 -2.56
N LYS A 326 21.52 -6.31 -2.14
CA LYS A 326 22.04 -5.47 -1.05
C LYS A 326 21.95 -6.12 0.32
N ILE A 327 20.86 -6.85 0.61
CA ILE A 327 20.74 -7.65 1.83
C ILE A 327 21.87 -8.68 1.90
N GLN A 328 22.13 -9.41 0.81
CA GLN A 328 23.23 -10.40 0.79
C GLN A 328 24.61 -9.75 0.92
N ASP A 329 24.84 -8.59 0.28
CA ASP A 329 26.09 -7.83 0.43
C ASP A 329 26.36 -7.45 1.89
N TYR A 330 25.37 -6.90 2.61
CA TYR A 330 25.54 -6.56 4.02
C TYR A 330 25.74 -7.78 4.92
N ARG A 331 25.08 -8.90 4.64
CA ARG A 331 25.34 -10.18 5.33
C ARG A 331 26.80 -10.60 5.19
N VAL A 332 27.32 -10.62 3.96
CA VAL A 332 28.71 -11.01 3.69
C VAL A 332 29.68 -10.07 4.39
N LYS A 333 29.44 -8.75 4.35
CA LYS A 333 30.26 -7.74 5.05
C LYS A 333 30.22 -7.92 6.57
N GLN A 334 29.07 -8.24 7.15
CA GLN A 334 28.94 -8.59 8.56
C GLN A 334 29.79 -9.81 8.92
N TYR A 335 29.77 -10.88 8.12
CA TYR A 335 30.56 -12.09 8.41
C TYR A 335 32.07 -11.88 8.27
N ARG A 336 32.52 -11.10 7.29
CA ARG A 336 33.95 -10.87 7.02
C ARG A 336 34.60 -9.91 8.01
N THR A 337 33.82 -9.00 8.58
CA THR A 337 34.36 -7.95 9.42
C THR A 337 34.63 -8.44 10.85
N ARG A 338 35.86 -8.24 11.33
CA ARG A 338 36.23 -8.57 12.72
C ARG A 338 35.84 -7.46 13.70
N ASP A 339 35.78 -6.21 13.22
CA ASP A 339 35.38 -5.07 14.03
C ASP A 339 33.90 -5.18 14.47
N TYR A 340 33.65 -5.03 15.77
CA TYR A 340 32.31 -5.17 16.33
C TYR A 340 31.37 -4.03 15.91
N GLN A 341 31.85 -2.78 15.86
CA GLN A 341 31.04 -1.63 15.51
C GLN A 341 30.62 -1.68 14.04
N GLN A 342 31.55 -2.02 13.15
CA GLN A 342 31.27 -2.20 11.73
C GLN A 342 30.25 -3.32 11.48
N ARG A 343 30.37 -4.46 12.19
CA ARG A 343 29.37 -5.53 12.13
C ARG A 343 27.98 -5.05 12.56
N LYS A 344 27.89 -4.26 13.63
CA LYS A 344 26.63 -3.69 14.10
C LYS A 344 26.00 -2.76 13.06
N ILE A 345 26.82 -1.98 12.34
CA ILE A 345 26.37 -1.10 11.26
C ILE A 345 25.78 -1.92 10.11
N TYR A 346 26.50 -2.92 9.58
CA TYR A 346 26.00 -3.76 8.49
C TYR A 346 24.73 -4.51 8.88
N LYS A 347 24.70 -5.10 10.09
CA LYS A 347 23.52 -5.76 10.64
C LYS A 347 22.32 -4.80 10.73
N GLY A 348 22.56 -3.55 11.10
CA GLY A 348 21.53 -2.53 11.19
C GLY A 348 20.89 -2.21 9.85
N ALA A 349 21.70 -2.09 8.80
CA ALA A 349 21.26 -1.85 7.43
C ALA A 349 20.54 -3.06 6.82
N GLU A 350 21.11 -4.26 6.97
CA GLU A 350 20.47 -5.53 6.59
C GLU A 350 19.07 -5.66 7.23
N SER A 351 19.00 -5.57 8.56
CA SER A 351 17.75 -5.72 9.31
C SER A 351 16.70 -4.69 8.89
N TRP A 352 17.10 -3.46 8.54
CA TRP A 352 16.16 -2.47 8.05
C TRP A 352 15.60 -2.84 6.68
N LEU A 353 16.44 -3.27 5.73
CA LEU A 353 16.00 -3.68 4.39
C LEU A 353 15.07 -4.90 4.45
N GLU A 354 15.38 -5.89 5.28
CA GLU A 354 14.56 -7.10 5.47
C GLU A 354 13.16 -6.77 6.04
N THR A 355 13.09 -5.79 6.94
CA THR A 355 11.84 -5.42 7.63
C THR A 355 11.13 -4.22 7.00
N ALA A 356 11.72 -3.60 5.98
CA ALA A 356 11.21 -2.41 5.32
C ALA A 356 9.81 -2.65 4.73
N ASN A 357 9.65 -3.75 4.00
CA ASN A 357 8.37 -4.11 3.38
C ASN A 357 7.26 -4.34 4.43
N LEU A 358 7.57 -5.02 5.52
CA LEU A 358 6.63 -5.23 6.63
C LEU A 358 6.25 -3.91 7.31
N SER A 359 7.24 -3.03 7.54
CA SER A 359 7.03 -1.71 8.13
C SER A 359 6.17 -0.83 7.21
N TRP A 360 6.42 -0.88 5.91
CA TRP A 360 5.61 -0.18 4.91
C TRP A 360 4.16 -0.66 4.89
N LYS A 361 3.93 -1.98 4.93
CA LYS A 361 2.57 -2.54 5.03
C LYS A 361 1.81 -2.00 6.25
N ARG A 362 2.47 -1.80 7.40
CA ARG A 362 1.84 -1.13 8.56
C ARG A 362 1.51 0.34 8.27
N LEU A 363 2.43 1.09 7.66
CA LEU A 363 2.24 2.51 7.33
C LEU A 363 1.07 2.75 6.37
N ILE A 364 0.84 1.84 5.43
CA ILE A 364 -0.28 1.92 4.47
C ILE A 364 -1.55 1.22 4.97
N GLY A 365 -1.55 0.69 6.21
CA GLY A 365 -2.71 -0.01 6.79
C GLY A 365 -3.01 -1.36 6.15
N ALA A 366 -2.05 -1.97 5.46
CA ALA A 366 -2.13 -3.30 4.87
C ALA A 366 -1.67 -4.42 5.82
N ARG A 367 -1.13 -4.07 7.00
CA ARG A 367 -0.72 -5.03 8.02
C ARG A 367 -1.06 -4.55 9.42
N PHE A 368 -1.65 -5.44 10.20
CA PHE A 368 -1.93 -5.26 11.61
C PHE A 368 -1.31 -6.41 12.40
N ASP A 369 -0.67 -6.07 13.51
CA ASP A 369 -0.14 -7.04 14.44
C ASP A 369 -0.94 -6.90 15.74
N SER A 370 -1.50 -8.01 16.20
CA SER A 370 -2.25 -8.09 17.46
C SER A 370 -1.60 -9.12 18.35
N ILE A 371 -1.48 -8.79 19.64
CA ILE A 371 -0.97 -9.71 20.66
C ILE A 371 -2.08 -9.87 21.67
N TYR A 372 -2.51 -11.11 21.87
CA TYR A 372 -3.52 -11.44 22.87
C TYR A 372 -3.15 -12.73 23.59
N GLN A 373 -3.69 -12.87 24.80
CA GLN A 373 -3.55 -14.10 25.57
C GLN A 373 -4.62 -15.09 25.12
N ASP A 374 -4.19 -16.24 24.62
CA ASP A 374 -5.04 -17.34 24.18
C ASP A 374 -4.87 -18.53 25.14
N GLY A 375 -5.38 -18.38 26.35
CA GLY A 375 -5.26 -19.39 27.41
C GLY A 375 -3.90 -19.43 28.10
N TYR A 376 -3.49 -20.62 28.53
CA TYR A 376 -2.26 -20.88 29.28
C TYR A 376 -1.55 -22.14 28.75
N LEU A 377 -0.23 -22.13 28.78
CA LEU A 377 0.59 -23.33 28.60
C LEU A 377 0.91 -23.91 29.99
N CYS A 378 0.65 -25.21 30.11
CA CYS A 378 0.78 -25.98 31.33
C CYS A 378 1.85 -27.03 31.17
N VAL A 379 2.72 -27.14 32.17
CA VAL A 379 3.77 -28.17 32.25
C VAL A 379 3.61 -28.89 33.58
N CYS A 380 3.30 -30.20 33.57
CA CYS A 380 3.23 -31.02 34.78
C CYS A 380 4.55 -31.77 34.99
N GLY A 381 5.24 -31.47 36.09
CA GLY A 381 6.59 -31.92 36.38
C GLY A 381 7.65 -31.19 35.55
N LEU A 382 8.92 -31.22 35.97
CA LEU A 382 10.00 -30.50 35.26
C LEU A 382 10.25 -30.99 33.82
N ASN A 383 9.88 -32.23 33.52
CA ASN A 383 10.06 -32.84 32.19
C ASN A 383 8.72 -33.02 31.44
N GLY A 384 7.63 -32.42 31.92
CA GLY A 384 6.34 -32.49 31.24
C GLY A 384 6.40 -31.82 29.87
N MET A 385 5.69 -32.38 28.89
CA MET A 385 5.46 -31.64 27.64
C MET A 385 4.43 -30.53 27.88
N PRO A 386 4.65 -29.31 27.40
CA PRO A 386 3.67 -28.24 27.50
C PRO A 386 2.35 -28.61 26.78
N PHE A 387 1.22 -28.35 27.41
CA PHE A 387 -0.10 -28.44 26.79
C PHE A 387 -0.92 -27.18 27.05
N LYS A 388 -1.82 -26.84 26.12
CA LYS A 388 -2.63 -25.62 26.18
C LYS A 388 -3.93 -25.88 26.94
N VAL A 389 -4.31 -24.94 27.82
CA VAL A 389 -5.61 -24.90 28.52
C VAL A 389 -6.25 -23.53 28.43
N SER A 390 -7.57 -23.44 28.63
CA SER A 390 -8.32 -22.19 28.49
C SER A 390 -8.17 -21.27 29.70
N SER A 391 -8.06 -21.85 30.90
CA SER A 391 -7.91 -21.11 32.15
C SER A 391 -6.78 -21.68 33.03
N ARG A 392 -6.28 -20.85 33.96
CA ARG A 392 -5.28 -21.30 34.93
C ARG A 392 -5.80 -22.45 35.83
N ALA A 393 -7.10 -22.50 36.10
CA ALA A 393 -7.72 -23.54 36.92
C ALA A 393 -7.66 -24.91 36.24
N ASP A 394 -7.86 -24.94 34.92
CA ASP A 394 -7.79 -26.17 34.11
C ASP A 394 -6.42 -26.83 34.18
N CYS A 395 -5.37 -26.02 34.36
CA CYS A 395 -4.00 -26.50 34.57
C CYS A 395 -3.87 -27.36 35.83
N TYR A 396 -4.43 -26.87 36.94
CA TYR A 396 -4.43 -27.58 38.22
C TYR A 396 -5.36 -28.80 38.21
N ALA A 397 -6.42 -28.77 37.41
CA ALA A 397 -7.32 -29.91 37.23
C ALA A 397 -6.68 -31.03 36.40
N THR A 398 -5.82 -30.68 35.43
CA THR A 398 -5.19 -31.63 34.51
C THR A 398 -3.88 -32.19 35.06
N CYS A 399 -3.11 -31.39 35.81
CA CYS A 399 -1.92 -31.90 36.48
C CYS A 399 -2.29 -32.70 37.73
N PRO A 400 -1.62 -33.83 37.99
CA PRO A 400 -1.89 -34.65 39.18
C PRO A 400 -1.76 -33.80 40.45
N PRO A 401 -2.74 -33.87 41.39
CA PRO A 401 -2.66 -33.15 42.66
C PRO A 401 -1.51 -33.68 43.53
N PRO A 402 -1.05 -32.94 44.54
CA PRO A 402 -0.01 -33.44 45.43
C PRO A 402 -0.60 -34.61 46.19
N PRO A 403 0.21 -35.61 46.57
CA PRO A 403 -0.26 -36.60 47.52
C PRO A 403 -0.79 -35.86 48.77
N PRO A 404 -1.99 -36.21 49.26
CA PRO A 404 -2.61 -35.50 50.38
C PRO A 404 -1.66 -35.46 51.57
N SER A 405 -1.51 -34.27 52.14
CA SER A 405 -0.58 -33.98 53.24
C SER A 405 -0.86 -34.91 54.44
N GLY A 406 -0.11 -36.01 54.55
CA GLY A 406 -0.28 -36.97 55.63
C GLY A 406 0.27 -38.38 55.39
N THR A 407 0.45 -38.82 54.13
CA THR A 407 0.81 -40.24 53.86
C THR A 407 2.20 -40.50 53.29
N GLY A 408 3.01 -39.48 53.02
CA GLY A 408 4.39 -39.69 52.60
C GLY A 408 5.22 -38.40 52.62
N ARG A 409 6.37 -38.43 53.29
CA ARG A 409 7.43 -37.45 53.04
C ARG A 409 7.78 -37.54 51.55
N PHE A 410 7.97 -36.41 50.87
CA PHE A 410 8.78 -36.37 49.64
C PHE A 410 10.10 -37.07 49.98
N SER A 411 10.25 -38.31 49.53
CA SER A 411 11.29 -39.21 50.00
C SER A 411 12.58 -38.98 49.23
N THR A 412 12.43 -38.43 48.03
CA THR A 412 13.51 -38.08 47.12
C THR A 412 13.35 -36.66 46.60
N PHE A 413 14.45 -36.08 46.11
CA PHE A 413 14.42 -34.83 45.37
C PHE A 413 13.60 -34.97 44.07
N GLU A 414 13.60 -36.15 43.45
CA GLU A 414 12.82 -36.46 42.24
C GLU A 414 11.31 -36.33 42.47
N ASP A 415 10.81 -36.67 43.66
CA ASP A 415 9.40 -36.47 44.02
C ASP A 415 8.99 -34.99 44.01
N LEU A 416 9.90 -34.08 44.40
CA LEU A 416 9.67 -32.63 44.34
C LEU A 416 9.72 -32.10 42.90
N LEU A 417 10.62 -32.64 42.06
CA LEU A 417 10.75 -32.24 40.66
C LEU A 417 9.54 -32.68 39.82
N ASN A 418 8.95 -33.84 40.13
CA ASN A 418 7.77 -34.35 39.45
C ASN A 418 6.48 -33.59 39.82
N TYR A 419 6.51 -32.79 40.89
CA TYR A 419 5.35 -32.06 41.40
C TYR A 419 5.30 -30.57 41.00
N TYR A 420 6.23 -30.12 40.17
CA TYR A 420 6.26 -28.75 39.67
C TYR A 420 5.15 -28.53 38.63
N ILE A 421 4.28 -27.54 38.82
CA ILE A 421 3.32 -27.10 37.79
C ILE A 421 3.81 -25.75 37.25
N GLY A 422 4.32 -25.77 36.01
CA GLY A 422 4.63 -24.56 35.26
C GLY A 422 3.39 -24.05 34.56
N ILE A 423 2.97 -22.81 34.86
CA ILE A 423 1.86 -22.15 34.17
C ILE A 423 2.36 -20.85 33.58
N THR A 424 2.30 -20.72 32.26
CA THR A 424 2.65 -19.49 31.56
C THR A 424 1.48 -19.04 30.69
N PRO A 425 1.17 -17.73 30.61
CA PRO A 425 0.21 -17.23 29.64
C PRO A 425 0.61 -17.65 28.23
N ASN A 426 -0.33 -18.21 27.47
CA ASN A 426 -0.10 -18.49 26.07
C ASN A 426 -0.30 -17.20 25.26
N ILE A 427 0.79 -16.49 24.99
CA ILE A 427 0.75 -15.25 24.23
C ILE A 427 0.84 -15.59 22.74
N VAL A 428 -0.23 -15.29 22.01
CA VAL A 428 -0.30 -15.49 20.57
C VAL A 428 -0.10 -14.16 19.88
N HIS A 429 0.75 -14.17 18.86
CA HIS A 429 0.93 -13.06 17.96
C HIS A 429 0.16 -13.37 16.67
N HIS A 430 -0.89 -12.58 16.44
CA HIS A 430 -1.76 -12.72 15.28
C HIS A 430 -1.51 -11.56 14.33
N VAL A 431 -1.12 -11.93 13.11
CA VAL A 431 -0.80 -11.00 12.03
C VAL A 431 -1.91 -11.07 10.99
N THR A 432 -2.51 -9.93 10.70
CA THR A 432 -3.47 -9.78 9.60
C THR A 432 -2.83 -8.99 8.48
N GLU A 433 -2.79 -9.57 7.29
CA GLU A 433 -2.37 -8.86 6.08
C GLU A 433 -3.55 -8.69 5.11
N ILE A 434 -3.76 -7.44 4.68
CA ILE A 434 -4.79 -7.03 3.74
C ILE A 434 -4.17 -6.83 2.36
N PRO A 435 -4.78 -7.37 1.29
CA PRO A 435 -4.31 -7.11 -0.07
C PRO A 435 -4.27 -5.61 -0.39
N ASN A 436 -3.24 -5.18 -1.12
CA ASN A 436 -2.95 -3.77 -1.37
C ASN A 436 -2.18 -3.60 -2.68
N ASP A 437 -2.20 -2.39 -3.23
CA ASP A 437 -1.46 -1.99 -4.43
C ASP A 437 -0.10 -1.35 -4.10
N GLY A 438 0.44 -1.59 -2.91
CA GLY A 438 1.66 -0.95 -2.43
C GLY A 438 1.49 0.49 -1.90
N LEU A 439 0.28 1.07 -1.94
CA LEU A 439 0.00 2.39 -1.34
C LEU A 439 -1.34 2.47 -0.61
N VAL A 440 -2.33 1.73 -1.10
CA VAL A 440 -3.73 1.74 -0.68
C VAL A 440 -4.25 0.30 -0.63
N THR A 441 -5.06 -0.05 0.37
CA THR A 441 -5.59 -1.40 0.51
C THR A 441 -6.77 -1.64 -0.44
N GLY A 442 -6.90 -2.87 -0.94
CA GLY A 442 -8.02 -3.29 -1.81
C GLY A 442 -9.40 -2.91 -1.26
N PRO A 443 -9.71 -3.15 0.03
CA PRO A 443 -10.96 -2.71 0.64
C PRO A 443 -11.25 -1.23 0.48
N THR A 444 -10.27 -0.36 0.69
CA THR A 444 -10.47 1.09 0.54
C THR A 444 -10.61 1.52 -0.92
N GLN A 445 -10.06 0.75 -1.86
CA GLN A 445 -10.17 1.05 -3.30
C GLN A 445 -11.55 0.79 -3.88
N VAL A 446 -12.36 -0.09 -3.26
CA VAL A 446 -13.70 -0.46 -3.72
C VAL A 446 -14.81 0.07 -2.83
N ASP A 447 -14.49 0.87 -1.83
CA ASP A 447 -15.45 1.43 -0.86
C ASP A 447 -16.29 2.59 -1.44
N TYR A 448 -16.56 2.56 -2.74
CA TYR A 448 -17.59 3.38 -3.38
C TYR A 448 -18.92 2.62 -3.31
N PRO A 449 -19.96 3.16 -2.62
CA PRO A 449 -21.24 2.48 -2.54
C PRO A 449 -21.88 2.21 -3.90
N GLY A 450 -22.18 0.94 -4.18
CA GLY A 450 -22.85 0.53 -5.42
C GLY A 450 -21.96 0.46 -6.65
N SER A 451 -20.63 0.61 -6.52
CA SER A 451 -19.73 0.44 -7.66
C SER A 451 -19.62 -1.01 -8.12
N PHE A 452 -19.31 -1.19 -9.41
CA PHE A 452 -18.85 -2.47 -9.94
C PHE A 452 -17.34 -2.61 -9.71
N HIS A 453 -16.89 -3.73 -9.15
CA HIS A 453 -15.49 -3.93 -8.78
C HIS A 453 -14.74 -4.76 -9.81
N VAL A 454 -13.55 -4.29 -10.21
CA VAL A 454 -12.69 -4.99 -11.17
C VAL A 454 -11.30 -5.16 -10.59
N LYS A 455 -10.91 -6.40 -10.31
CA LYS A 455 -9.59 -6.74 -9.80
C LYS A 455 -8.52 -6.59 -10.88
N MET A 456 -7.40 -5.96 -10.52
CA MET A 456 -6.18 -5.86 -11.33
C MET A 456 -5.05 -6.59 -10.57
N GLU A 457 -4.88 -7.87 -10.85
CA GLU A 457 -3.82 -8.70 -10.24
C GLU A 457 -2.44 -8.24 -10.69
N GLY A 458 -1.47 -8.24 -9.77
CA GLY A 458 -0.08 -7.81 -10.02
C GLY A 458 0.04 -6.32 -10.33
N ALA A 459 -0.88 -5.50 -9.80
CA ALA A 459 -0.92 -4.07 -10.06
C ALA A 459 -0.57 -3.28 -8.81
N ASN A 460 0.58 -2.58 -8.82
CA ASN A 460 0.77 -1.48 -7.86
C ASN A 460 0.08 -0.19 -8.29
N HIS A 461 -0.05 0.69 -7.31
CA HIS A 461 -0.74 1.96 -7.40
C HIS A 461 -0.24 2.83 -8.55
N ALA A 462 1.08 2.84 -8.80
CA ALA A 462 1.67 3.66 -9.85
C ALA A 462 1.44 3.07 -11.27
N GLN A 463 1.37 1.74 -11.38
CA GLN A 463 1.21 1.01 -12.64
C GLN A 463 -0.24 0.91 -13.15
N MET A 464 -1.24 1.09 -12.28
CA MET A 464 -2.66 0.89 -12.64
C MET A 464 -3.16 1.75 -13.81
N ARG A 465 -2.39 2.73 -14.26
CA ARG A 465 -2.68 3.58 -15.43
C ARG A 465 -2.02 3.09 -16.73
N ASN A 466 -1.01 2.23 -16.65
CA ASN A 466 -0.11 1.95 -17.76
C ASN A 466 0.33 0.48 -17.87
N MET A 467 -0.50 -0.45 -17.42
CA MET A 467 -0.23 -1.89 -17.47
C MET A 467 -1.25 -2.64 -18.38
N PRO A 468 -0.99 -3.91 -18.76
CA PRO A 468 -1.89 -4.69 -19.62
C PRO A 468 -3.32 -4.83 -19.05
N GLN A 469 -3.45 -4.90 -17.73
CA GLN A 469 -4.71 -4.97 -17.01
C GLN A 469 -5.53 -3.69 -17.22
N THR A 470 -4.87 -2.52 -17.34
CA THR A 470 -5.53 -1.25 -17.67
C THR A 470 -6.09 -1.28 -19.09
N ARG A 471 -5.30 -1.79 -20.06
CA ARG A 471 -5.76 -1.98 -21.45
C ARG A 471 -7.04 -2.82 -21.50
N ASP A 472 -7.00 -3.97 -20.82
CA ASP A 472 -8.10 -4.94 -20.86
C ASP A 472 -9.32 -4.41 -20.10
N GLY A 473 -9.10 -3.74 -18.97
CA GLY A 473 -10.13 -3.05 -18.20
C GLY A 473 -10.83 -1.95 -19.00
N LEU A 474 -10.08 -1.05 -19.63
CA LEU A 474 -10.62 0.01 -20.50
C LEU A 474 -11.33 -0.57 -21.72
N LYS A 475 -10.81 -1.65 -22.31
CA LYS A 475 -11.46 -2.33 -23.44
C LYS A 475 -12.84 -2.85 -23.04
N LYS A 476 -12.96 -3.52 -21.90
CA LYS A 476 -14.23 -4.03 -21.35
C LYS A 476 -15.17 -2.88 -20.97
N LEU A 477 -14.63 -1.85 -20.31
CA LEU A 477 -15.36 -0.63 -19.95
C LEU A 477 -16.02 0.01 -21.17
N PHE A 478 -15.24 0.29 -22.21
CA PHE A 478 -15.75 0.95 -23.42
C PHE A 478 -16.54 0.02 -24.34
N ASN A 479 -16.53 -1.30 -24.12
CA ASN A 479 -17.49 -2.21 -24.73
C ASN A 479 -18.86 -2.18 -24.02
N GLY A 480 -18.93 -1.61 -22.82
CA GLY A 480 -20.14 -1.57 -22.00
C GLY A 480 -20.30 -2.77 -21.07
N ASP A 481 -19.25 -3.58 -20.88
CA ASP A 481 -19.28 -4.77 -20.02
C ASP A 481 -19.59 -4.42 -18.56
N TYR A 482 -19.35 -3.16 -18.17
CA TYR A 482 -19.64 -2.62 -16.84
C TYR A 482 -20.81 -1.61 -16.83
N GLY A 483 -21.62 -1.61 -17.90
CA GLY A 483 -22.78 -0.75 -18.07
C GLY A 483 -22.72 0.07 -19.37
N ARG A 484 -23.87 0.17 -20.06
CA ARG A 484 -23.99 0.85 -21.38
C ARG A 484 -23.59 2.30 -21.38
N GLY A 485 -23.71 2.97 -20.24
CA GLY A 485 -23.25 4.33 -20.06
C GLY A 485 -21.80 4.53 -20.49
N PHE A 486 -20.97 3.50 -20.28
CA PHE A 486 -19.56 3.48 -20.64
C PHE A 486 -19.28 3.06 -22.09
N THR A 487 -20.25 2.53 -22.84
CA THR A 487 -20.00 2.07 -24.21
C THR A 487 -19.54 3.23 -25.10
N ILE A 488 -18.39 3.05 -25.75
CA ILE A 488 -17.90 3.94 -26.80
C ILE A 488 -17.71 3.10 -28.07
N PRO A 489 -18.39 3.45 -29.18
CA PRO A 489 -18.30 2.68 -30.41
C PRO A 489 -16.87 2.68 -30.94
N LYS A 490 -16.46 1.56 -31.54
CA LYS A 490 -15.16 1.46 -32.22
C LYS A 490 -15.18 2.37 -33.46
N ARG A 491 -14.02 2.93 -33.82
CA ARG A 491 -13.93 3.86 -34.95
C ARG A 491 -14.14 3.17 -36.28
#